data_AF-A0A2M8N168-F1
#
_entry.id   AF-A0A2M8N168-F1
#
_cell.length_a   1.000
_cell.length_b   1.000
_cell.length_c   1.000
_cell.angle_alpha   90.00
_cell.angle_beta   90.00
_cell.angle_gamma   90.00
#
_symmetry.space_group_name_H-M   'P 1'
#
loop_
_entity.id
_entity.type
_entity.pdbx_description
1 polymer ?
#
loop_
_entity_poly.entity_id
_entity_poly.type
_entity_poly.pdbx_seq_one_letter_code
_entity_poly.pdbx_strand_id
1 'polypeptide(L)'
;MKGYLMLTRRSFALMGAAFGTSAALPAFARAPLGVTLPSFHRVKVGTTEVTALLDGVLALSPDYFSGVDPANMAAILESVGQDSTLETPINTFVVNTETGTYLVDAGLGGAQLFGPGLGNTLANLTAVGITPDQIDGVILTHAHPDHAEGLVDAEGKAVFPNAEIVVHEAEMKFWGDDAILAQAPDSAKGLFESARRTLGAYADRTRQVAESEVFPGLTLKHAPGHTMGHAVLHIASGDQQMMIMGDTLHNIAIHTAVPEAGFGFDTDATLAAQSRRKLLDMAAADGILTAFTHVNFPGFGKFKAKDSGFVYLPADWV
;
A
#
# COMPACT_ATOMS: atom_id res chain seq x y z
N MET A 1 -19.84 -14.29 75.50
CA MET A 1 -19.01 -15.36 74.93
C MET A 1 -17.72 -14.75 74.42
N LYS A 2 -16.59 -15.37 74.78
CA LYS A 2 -15.23 -14.81 74.67
C LYS A 2 -14.78 -14.74 73.20
N GLY A 3 -14.25 -13.59 72.81
CA GLY A 3 -13.38 -13.42 71.63
C GLY A 3 -12.33 -12.38 71.99
N TYR A 4 -11.17 -12.83 72.45
CA TYR A 4 -10.01 -12.01 72.77
C TYR A 4 -8.80 -12.61 72.05
N LEU A 5 -8.15 -11.83 71.19
CA LEU A 5 -6.70 -11.88 71.07
C LEU A 5 -6.19 -10.52 70.56
N MET A 6 -5.74 -9.69 71.49
CA MET A 6 -4.93 -8.51 71.23
C MET A 6 -3.46 -8.86 71.54
N LEU A 7 -2.61 -8.69 70.52
CA LEU A 7 -1.35 -7.92 70.53
C LEU A 7 -0.49 -7.92 71.82
N THR A 8 0.75 -8.43 71.78
CA THR A 8 2.02 -7.67 71.50
C THR A 8 3.29 -8.19 72.19
N ARG A 9 4.36 -8.25 71.37
CA ARG A 9 5.76 -7.79 71.49
C ARG A 9 6.68 -8.13 72.69
N ARG A 10 7.96 -8.33 72.31
CA ARG A 10 9.27 -8.21 73.02
C ARG A 10 9.85 -9.56 73.48
N SER A 11 11.08 -9.96 73.15
CA SER A 11 12.35 -9.22 73.02
C SER A 11 13.48 -10.05 72.36
N PHE A 12 14.34 -9.34 71.60
CA PHE A 12 15.81 -9.41 71.50
C PHE A 12 16.56 -10.74 71.21
N ALA A 13 17.31 -10.80 70.09
CA ALA A 13 18.76 -10.50 70.03
C ALA A 13 19.45 -10.96 68.72
N LEU A 14 20.21 -10.04 68.11
CA LEU A 14 21.48 -10.16 67.38
C LEU A 14 21.70 -11.28 66.32
N MET A 15 22.01 -10.91 65.07
CA MET A 15 23.36 -10.67 64.55
C MET A 15 23.43 -10.89 63.02
N GLY A 16 24.12 -10.00 62.28
CA GLY A 16 24.61 -10.29 60.92
C GLY A 16 24.09 -9.37 59.82
N ALA A 17 24.56 -8.11 59.80
CA ALA A 17 24.50 -7.29 58.60
C ALA A 17 25.53 -7.82 57.59
N ALA A 18 25.07 -8.47 56.52
CA ALA A 18 25.86 -8.65 55.30
C ALA A 18 25.45 -7.56 54.32
N PHE A 19 26.18 -6.44 54.31
CA PHE A 19 26.16 -5.51 53.19
C PHE A 19 26.84 -6.20 52.00
N GLY A 20 26.06 -6.99 51.26
CA GLY A 20 26.42 -7.36 49.91
C GLY A 20 26.29 -6.11 49.05
N THR A 21 27.40 -5.46 48.74
CA THR A 21 27.48 -4.54 47.59
C THR A 21 27.29 -5.38 46.33
N SER A 22 26.04 -5.65 45.98
CA SER A 22 25.72 -6.03 44.61
C SER A 22 26.06 -4.82 43.76
N ALA A 23 27.23 -4.84 43.13
CA ALA A 23 27.50 -3.99 41.99
C ALA A 23 26.38 -4.28 40.99
N ALA A 24 25.39 -3.39 40.91
CA ALA A 24 24.41 -3.42 39.84
C ALA A 24 25.22 -3.24 38.55
N LEU A 25 25.49 -4.36 37.86
CA LEU A 25 25.95 -4.30 36.49
C LEU A 25 24.94 -3.42 35.74
N PRO A 26 25.38 -2.47 34.91
CA PRO A 26 24.45 -1.66 34.15
C PRO A 26 23.57 -2.63 33.37
N ALA A 27 22.27 -2.60 33.65
CA ALA A 27 21.31 -3.32 32.82
C ALA A 27 21.48 -2.72 31.42
N PHE A 28 22.09 -3.48 30.51
CA PHE A 28 22.14 -3.08 29.12
C PHE A 28 20.69 -3.03 28.65
N ALA A 29 20.15 -1.82 28.51
CA ALA A 29 18.86 -1.60 27.89
C ALA A 29 18.95 -2.16 26.46
N ARG A 30 18.43 -3.36 26.27
CA ARG A 30 18.41 -4.02 24.96
C ARG A 30 17.27 -3.37 24.19
N ALA A 31 17.59 -2.68 23.10
CA ALA A 31 16.55 -2.20 22.21
C ALA A 31 15.66 -3.39 21.80
N PRO A 32 14.33 -3.22 21.76
CA PRO A 32 13.44 -4.28 21.32
C PRO A 32 13.81 -4.70 19.89
N LEU A 33 14.05 -6.00 19.70
CA LEU A 33 14.26 -6.60 18.39
C LEU A 33 12.88 -6.81 17.73
N GLY A 34 12.77 -6.46 16.44
CA GLY A 34 11.54 -6.69 15.67
C GLY A 34 10.44 -5.64 15.84
N VAL A 35 10.78 -4.41 16.24
CA VAL A 35 9.82 -3.29 16.14
C VAL A 35 9.76 -2.82 14.69
N THR A 36 8.59 -2.90 14.08
CA THR A 36 8.32 -2.23 12.80
C THR A 36 8.48 -0.73 12.99
N LEU A 37 9.44 -0.12 12.29
CA LEU A 37 9.65 1.31 12.33
C LEU A 37 8.68 2.00 11.37
N PRO A 38 8.22 3.23 11.71
CA PRO A 38 7.50 4.05 10.74
C PRO A 38 8.28 4.15 9.44
N SER A 39 7.62 3.81 8.34
CA SER A 39 8.22 3.66 7.02
C SER A 39 7.48 4.57 6.05
N PHE A 40 7.96 5.81 5.97
CA PHE A 40 7.42 6.82 5.07
C PHE A 40 8.54 7.62 4.43
N HIS A 41 8.30 8.10 3.21
CA HIS A 41 9.22 8.96 2.49
C HIS A 41 8.44 9.96 1.63
N ARG A 42 9.00 11.15 1.45
CA ARG A 42 8.25 12.30 0.98
C ARG A 42 8.98 13.00 -0.15
N VAL A 43 8.24 13.34 -1.19
CA VAL A 43 8.70 14.10 -2.33
C VAL A 43 7.75 15.27 -2.60
N LYS A 44 8.22 16.24 -3.38
CA LYS A 44 7.40 17.36 -3.85
C LYS A 44 7.17 17.29 -5.35
N VAL A 45 5.98 17.71 -5.76
CA VAL A 45 5.56 17.93 -7.14
C VAL A 45 4.93 19.32 -7.17
N GLY A 46 5.71 20.32 -7.59
CA GLY A 46 5.37 21.73 -7.46
C GLY A 46 5.11 22.11 -6.00
N THR A 47 3.90 22.58 -5.72
CA THR A 47 3.42 22.87 -4.35
C THR A 47 2.78 21.66 -3.67
N THR A 48 2.49 20.58 -4.40
CA THR A 48 1.93 19.34 -3.87
C THR A 48 3.01 18.51 -3.19
N GLU A 49 2.71 17.97 -2.02
CA GLU A 49 3.58 17.06 -1.29
C GLU A 49 3.00 15.64 -1.33
N VAL A 50 3.82 14.66 -1.72
CA VAL A 50 3.42 13.26 -1.82
C VAL A 50 4.25 12.45 -0.83
N THR A 51 3.60 11.75 0.08
CA THR A 51 4.23 10.88 1.08
C THR A 51 3.86 9.43 0.82
N ALA A 52 4.83 8.61 0.44
CA ALA A 52 4.67 7.15 0.41
C ALA A 52 4.63 6.62 1.85
N LEU A 53 3.70 5.71 2.13
CA LEU A 53 3.56 4.98 3.39
C LEU A 53 3.65 3.48 3.06
N LEU A 54 4.50 2.75 3.78
CA LEU A 54 4.61 1.30 3.59
C LEU A 54 3.54 0.57 4.41
N ASP A 55 2.57 -0.07 3.78
CA ASP A 55 1.61 -0.93 4.48
C ASP A 55 2.28 -2.23 4.98
N GLY A 56 3.25 -2.72 4.23
CA GLY A 56 4.09 -3.87 4.56
C GLY A 56 4.68 -4.50 3.32
N VAL A 57 5.23 -5.71 3.44
CA VAL A 57 5.86 -6.45 2.34
C VAL A 57 5.27 -7.85 2.28
N LEU A 58 4.74 -8.24 1.13
CA LEU A 58 4.28 -9.58 0.84
C LEU A 58 5.37 -10.37 0.07
N ALA A 59 5.32 -11.69 0.16
CA ALA A 59 6.18 -12.58 -0.60
C ALA A 59 5.39 -13.17 -1.76
N LEU A 60 5.76 -12.82 -2.99
CA LEU A 60 5.18 -13.39 -4.22
C LEU A 60 6.10 -14.44 -4.85
N SER A 61 5.50 -15.34 -5.63
CA SER A 61 6.23 -16.25 -6.51
C SER A 61 6.35 -15.66 -7.93
N PRO A 62 7.48 -15.86 -8.63
CA PRO A 62 7.57 -15.62 -10.07
C PRO A 62 6.49 -16.35 -10.90
N ASP A 63 5.89 -17.42 -10.36
CA ASP A 63 4.81 -18.18 -11.03
C ASP A 63 3.53 -17.36 -11.24
N TYR A 64 3.37 -16.24 -10.53
CA TYR A 64 2.27 -15.31 -10.81
C TYR A 64 2.47 -14.52 -12.10
N PHE A 65 3.67 -14.53 -12.70
CA PHE A 65 3.94 -13.82 -13.94
C PHE A 65 3.80 -14.78 -15.13
N SER A 66 3.22 -14.27 -16.21
CA SER A 66 3.00 -15.03 -17.45
C SER A 66 3.53 -14.27 -18.67
N GLY A 67 3.72 -14.97 -19.79
CA GLY A 67 4.22 -14.34 -21.03
C GLY A 67 5.74 -14.08 -21.04
N VAL A 68 6.48 -14.61 -20.07
CA VAL A 68 7.94 -14.57 -20.01
C VAL A 68 8.49 -15.98 -20.11
N ASP A 69 9.44 -16.22 -21.02
CA ASP A 69 10.14 -17.50 -21.10
C ASP A 69 10.89 -17.80 -19.78
N PRO A 70 10.88 -19.04 -19.25
CA PRO A 70 11.50 -19.36 -17.97
C PRO A 70 13.00 -19.02 -17.88
N ALA A 71 13.76 -19.19 -18.96
CA ALA A 71 15.19 -18.84 -18.95
C ALA A 71 15.38 -17.32 -18.92
N ASN A 72 14.52 -16.57 -19.64
CA ASN A 72 14.51 -15.11 -19.57
C ASN A 72 14.09 -14.60 -18.19
N MET A 73 13.06 -15.19 -17.59
CA MET A 73 12.62 -14.87 -16.22
C MET A 73 13.76 -15.04 -15.21
N ALA A 74 14.44 -16.20 -15.25
CA ALA A 74 15.58 -16.46 -14.37
C ALA A 74 16.71 -15.43 -14.56
N ALA A 75 17.04 -15.09 -15.81
CA ALA A 75 18.07 -14.09 -16.10
C ALA A 75 17.69 -12.68 -15.62
N ILE A 76 16.42 -12.28 -15.76
CA ILE A 76 15.92 -10.99 -15.24
C ILE A 76 16.08 -10.93 -13.73
N LEU A 77 15.61 -11.95 -13.01
CA LEU A 77 15.67 -12.00 -11.55
C LEU A 77 17.13 -12.02 -11.04
N GLU A 78 18.00 -12.83 -11.66
CA GLU A 78 19.43 -12.88 -11.34
C GLU A 78 20.09 -11.48 -11.50
N SER A 79 19.72 -10.73 -12.54
CA SER A 79 20.29 -9.41 -12.81
C SER A 79 20.02 -8.36 -11.72
N VAL A 80 18.97 -8.58 -10.91
CA VAL A 80 18.59 -7.71 -9.78
C VAL A 80 18.79 -8.40 -8.42
N GLY A 81 19.42 -9.56 -8.40
CA GLY A 81 19.68 -10.33 -7.17
C GLY A 81 18.42 -10.87 -6.49
N GLN A 82 17.33 -11.07 -7.25
CA GLN A 82 16.10 -11.69 -6.78
C GLN A 82 16.10 -13.20 -7.10
N ASP A 83 15.41 -13.99 -6.28
CA ASP A 83 15.28 -15.44 -6.44
C ASP A 83 13.81 -15.86 -6.57
N SER A 84 13.46 -17.07 -6.11
CA SER A 84 12.10 -17.61 -6.14
C SER A 84 11.11 -16.90 -5.21
N THR A 85 11.56 -16.01 -4.33
CA THR A 85 10.69 -15.20 -3.46
C THR A 85 10.85 -13.72 -3.78
N LEU A 86 9.77 -13.12 -4.28
CA LEU A 86 9.74 -11.71 -4.65
C LEU A 86 9.16 -10.90 -3.49
N GLU A 87 10.03 -10.23 -2.74
CA GLU A 87 9.62 -9.24 -1.75
C GLU A 87 8.92 -8.08 -2.45
N THR A 88 7.61 -7.99 -2.25
CA THR A 88 6.73 -7.06 -2.97
C THR A 88 6.07 -6.14 -1.94
N PRO A 89 6.44 -4.85 -1.87
CA PRO A 89 5.84 -3.93 -0.92
C PRO A 89 4.40 -3.60 -1.29
N ILE A 90 3.66 -3.05 -0.33
CA ILE A 90 2.37 -2.41 -0.54
C ILE A 90 2.54 -0.97 -0.12
N ASN A 91 2.70 -0.07 -1.09
CA ASN A 91 2.84 1.35 -0.86
C ASN A 91 1.48 2.03 -1.02
N THR A 92 1.08 2.82 -0.02
CA THR A 92 -0.02 3.79 -0.12
C THR A 92 0.54 5.20 -0.13
N PHE A 93 -0.25 6.19 -0.55
CA PHE A 93 0.27 7.54 -0.74
C PHE A 93 -0.64 8.61 -0.15
N VAL A 94 -0.10 9.50 0.68
CA VAL A 94 -0.77 10.74 1.05
C VAL A 94 -0.38 11.82 0.06
N VAL A 95 -1.36 12.55 -0.46
CA VAL A 95 -1.21 13.69 -1.35
C VAL A 95 -1.76 14.93 -0.65
N ASN A 96 -0.85 15.78 -0.17
CA ASN A 96 -1.16 17.06 0.45
C ASN A 96 -1.10 18.15 -0.62
N THR A 97 -2.21 18.84 -0.84
CA THR A 97 -2.33 19.98 -1.75
C THR A 97 -2.62 21.25 -0.94
N GLU A 98 -2.68 22.40 -1.60
CA GLU A 98 -3.13 23.65 -0.97
C GLU A 98 -4.61 23.60 -0.54
N THR A 99 -5.40 22.68 -1.12
CA THR A 99 -6.86 22.61 -0.95
C THR A 99 -7.35 21.44 -0.11
N GLY A 100 -6.48 20.49 0.23
CA GLY A 100 -6.88 19.30 0.98
C GLY A 100 -5.81 18.22 1.07
N THR A 101 -6.12 17.21 1.88
CA THR A 101 -5.32 16.02 2.14
C THR A 101 -6.04 14.79 1.62
N TYR A 102 -5.41 14.09 0.68
CA TYR A 102 -5.99 12.92 0.02
C TYR A 102 -5.13 11.69 0.26
N LEU A 103 -5.77 10.53 0.35
CA LEU A 103 -5.10 9.24 0.42
C LEU A 103 -5.30 8.50 -0.91
N VAL A 104 -4.25 7.94 -1.48
CA VAL A 104 -4.31 7.04 -2.64
C VAL A 104 -4.07 5.63 -2.15
N ASP A 105 -5.13 4.83 -2.23
CA ASP A 105 -5.26 3.50 -1.63
C ASP A 105 -5.05 3.47 -0.10
N ALA A 106 -5.70 2.52 0.57
CA ALA A 106 -5.76 2.43 2.04
C ALA A 106 -4.96 1.26 2.65
N GLY A 107 -4.38 0.39 1.82
CA GLY A 107 -3.63 -0.77 2.30
C GLY A 107 -4.54 -1.91 2.74
N LEU A 108 -3.99 -2.88 3.48
CA LEU A 108 -4.75 -4.05 3.98
C LEU A 108 -5.58 -3.80 5.24
N GLY A 109 -5.37 -2.68 5.94
CA GLY A 109 -6.01 -2.46 7.24
C GLY A 109 -5.79 -3.64 8.21
N GLY A 110 -6.86 -4.05 8.90
CA GLY A 110 -6.79 -5.18 9.82
C GLY A 110 -6.82 -6.56 9.16
N ALA A 111 -7.02 -6.66 7.85
CA ALA A 111 -7.18 -7.94 7.16
C ALA A 111 -5.87 -8.76 7.19
N GLN A 112 -6.01 -10.06 7.41
CA GLN A 112 -4.87 -11.00 7.51
C GLN A 112 -4.77 -11.92 6.29
N LEU A 113 -5.32 -11.49 5.15
CA LEU A 113 -5.46 -12.29 3.92
C LEU A 113 -4.11 -12.78 3.37
N PHE A 114 -3.03 -12.03 3.60
CA PHE A 114 -1.68 -12.36 3.14
C PHE A 114 -0.69 -12.61 4.28
N GLY A 115 -1.19 -12.90 5.49
CA GLY A 115 -0.38 -13.15 6.67
C GLY A 115 -0.04 -11.90 7.50
N PRO A 116 0.80 -12.05 8.54
CA PRO A 116 1.12 -10.97 9.48
C PRO A 116 2.11 -9.97 8.90
N GLY A 117 2.14 -8.75 9.46
CA GLY A 117 3.13 -7.72 9.12
C GLY A 117 2.69 -6.71 8.07
N LEU A 118 1.44 -6.81 7.60
CA LEU A 118 0.76 -5.85 6.72
C LEU A 118 -0.20 -4.97 7.53
N GLY A 119 -0.89 -4.03 6.88
CA GLY A 119 -1.86 -3.15 7.52
C GLY A 119 -1.26 -1.93 8.22
N ASN A 120 0.01 -1.60 7.93
CA ASN A 120 0.70 -0.50 8.61
C ASN A 120 0.37 0.90 8.06
N THR A 121 -0.47 1.02 7.01
CA THR A 121 -0.83 2.33 6.42
C THR A 121 -1.34 3.31 7.47
N LEU A 122 -2.29 2.91 8.32
CA LEU A 122 -2.85 3.80 9.34
C LEU A 122 -1.82 4.21 10.42
N ALA A 123 -0.94 3.28 10.80
CA ALA A 123 0.14 3.57 11.75
C ALA A 123 1.15 4.55 11.16
N ASN A 124 1.52 4.39 9.89
CA ASN A 124 2.41 5.29 9.17
C ASN A 124 1.77 6.65 8.89
N LEU A 125 0.47 6.70 8.60
CA LEU A 125 -0.31 7.93 8.48
C LEU A 125 -0.26 8.74 9.79
N THR A 126 -0.49 8.06 10.92
CA THR A 126 -0.39 8.67 12.25
C THR A 126 1.05 9.15 12.54
N ALA A 127 2.06 8.37 12.13
CA ALA A 127 3.47 8.72 12.35
C ALA A 127 3.91 9.98 11.57
N VAL A 128 3.27 10.30 10.45
CA VAL A 128 3.48 11.56 9.72
C VAL A 128 2.59 12.71 10.21
N GLY A 129 1.87 12.50 11.33
CA GLY A 129 1.07 13.52 12.01
C GLY A 129 -0.32 13.73 11.41
N ILE A 130 -0.82 12.79 10.63
CA ILE A 130 -2.14 12.87 9.98
C ILE A 130 -3.09 11.86 10.64
N THR A 131 -4.27 12.31 11.06
CA THR A 131 -5.32 11.46 11.60
C THR A 131 -6.37 11.12 10.53
N PRO A 132 -7.11 10.00 10.65
CA PRO A 132 -8.10 9.61 9.63
C PRO A 132 -9.19 10.64 9.34
N ASP A 133 -9.56 11.45 10.34
CA ASP A 133 -10.55 12.53 10.20
C ASP A 133 -10.01 13.75 9.43
N GLN A 134 -8.69 13.83 9.19
CA GLN A 134 -8.08 14.87 8.36
C GLN A 134 -8.00 14.48 6.87
N ILE A 135 -8.40 13.26 6.50
CA ILE A 135 -8.45 12.85 5.09
C ILE A 135 -9.75 13.37 4.47
N ASP A 136 -9.63 14.26 3.50
CA ASP A 136 -10.75 14.86 2.76
C ASP A 136 -11.32 13.91 1.70
N GLY A 137 -10.47 13.05 1.14
CA GLY A 137 -10.87 12.04 0.16
C GLY A 137 -9.89 10.88 0.04
N VAL A 138 -10.41 9.70 -0.26
CA VAL A 138 -9.61 8.53 -0.64
C VAL A 138 -9.84 8.26 -2.12
N ILE A 139 -8.76 8.28 -2.91
CA ILE A 139 -8.74 7.97 -4.33
C ILE A 139 -8.29 6.52 -4.47
N LEU A 140 -9.20 5.64 -4.86
CA LEU A 140 -8.87 4.24 -5.10
C LEU A 140 -8.38 4.05 -6.53
N THR A 141 -7.19 3.44 -6.67
CA THR A 141 -6.72 2.96 -7.98
C THR A 141 -7.60 1.80 -8.46
N HIS A 142 -7.92 0.89 -7.55
CA HIS A 142 -8.85 -0.22 -7.74
C HIS A 142 -9.24 -0.85 -6.38
N ALA A 143 -10.11 -1.85 -6.37
CA ALA A 143 -10.74 -2.39 -5.16
C ALA A 143 -10.23 -3.78 -4.75
N HIS A 144 -8.98 -4.13 -5.08
CA HIS A 144 -8.37 -5.33 -4.48
C HIS A 144 -8.12 -5.14 -2.97
N PRO A 145 -8.04 -6.24 -2.20
CA PRO A 145 -8.00 -6.16 -0.74
C PRO A 145 -6.84 -5.35 -0.18
N ASP A 146 -5.65 -5.45 -0.78
CA ASP A 146 -4.45 -4.69 -0.39
C ASP A 146 -4.51 -3.19 -0.72
N HIS A 147 -5.56 -2.74 -1.39
CA HIS A 147 -5.83 -1.33 -1.65
C HIS A 147 -7.02 -0.82 -0.86
N ALA A 148 -8.04 -1.66 -0.64
CA ALA A 148 -9.33 -1.22 -0.12
C ALA A 148 -9.62 -1.68 1.32
N GLU A 149 -9.00 -2.73 1.86
CA GLU A 149 -9.33 -3.24 3.20
C GLU A 149 -9.02 -2.22 4.31
N GLY A 150 -8.03 -1.36 4.11
CA GLY A 150 -7.73 -0.25 5.03
C GLY A 150 -8.83 0.80 5.14
N LEU A 151 -9.85 0.76 4.27
CA LEU A 151 -11.01 1.66 4.37
C LEU A 151 -11.91 1.32 5.56
N VAL A 152 -11.87 0.10 6.06
CA VAL A 152 -12.77 -0.36 7.13
C VAL A 152 -12.02 -0.97 8.30
N ASP A 153 -12.59 -0.84 9.49
CA ASP A 153 -12.09 -1.51 10.70
C ASP A 153 -12.51 -2.99 10.74
N ALA A 154 -12.12 -3.70 11.80
CA ALA A 154 -12.45 -5.12 11.98
C ALA A 154 -13.96 -5.36 12.10
N GLU A 155 -14.73 -4.35 12.49
CA GLU A 155 -16.19 -4.37 12.56
C GLU A 155 -16.87 -3.98 11.23
N GLY A 156 -16.08 -3.65 10.20
CA GLY A 156 -16.56 -3.24 8.88
C GLY A 156 -17.04 -1.79 8.81
N LYS A 157 -16.68 -0.95 9.78
CA LYS A 157 -17.03 0.48 9.79
C LYS A 157 -15.95 1.31 9.11
N ALA A 158 -16.36 2.43 8.53
CA ALA A 158 -15.46 3.37 7.87
C ALA A 158 -14.36 3.92 8.80
N VAL A 159 -13.09 3.75 8.41
CA VAL A 159 -11.90 4.29 9.10
C VAL A 159 -11.73 5.80 8.90
N PHE A 160 -12.10 6.32 7.72
CA PHE A 160 -11.95 7.73 7.35
C PHE A 160 -13.31 8.43 7.42
N PRO A 161 -13.70 9.03 8.55
CA PRO A 161 -15.09 9.48 8.77
C PRO A 161 -15.51 10.69 7.94
N ASN A 162 -14.57 11.48 7.43
CA ASN A 162 -14.85 12.69 6.65
C ASN A 162 -14.60 12.53 5.14
N ALA A 163 -13.87 11.50 4.74
CA ALA A 163 -13.46 11.29 3.35
C ALA A 163 -14.64 10.96 2.42
N GLU A 164 -14.67 11.56 1.23
CA GLU A 164 -15.34 10.93 0.09
C GLU A 164 -14.46 9.84 -0.53
N ILE A 165 -15.06 8.76 -1.05
CA ILE A 165 -14.33 7.77 -1.83
C ILE A 165 -14.48 8.12 -3.31
N VAL A 166 -13.37 8.32 -4.00
CA VAL A 166 -13.33 8.54 -5.45
C VAL A 166 -12.81 7.28 -6.11
N VAL A 167 -13.59 6.76 -7.06
CA VAL A 167 -13.28 5.49 -7.74
C VAL A 167 -13.79 5.54 -9.18
N HIS A 168 -13.11 4.84 -10.08
CA HIS A 168 -13.55 4.76 -11.46
C HIS A 168 -14.88 4.00 -11.58
N GLU A 169 -15.81 4.47 -12.41
CA GLU A 169 -17.16 3.90 -12.55
C GLU A 169 -17.14 2.43 -12.99
N ALA A 170 -16.16 2.03 -13.82
CA ALA A 170 -16.02 0.66 -14.27
C ALA A 170 -15.61 -0.30 -13.12
N GLU A 171 -15.00 0.21 -12.06
CA GLU A 171 -14.60 -0.57 -10.89
C GLU A 171 -15.85 -0.95 -10.08
N MET A 172 -16.69 0.05 -9.77
CA MET A 172 -17.98 -0.15 -9.10
C MET A 172 -18.88 -1.07 -9.91
N LYS A 173 -18.91 -0.88 -11.23
CA LYS A 173 -19.70 -1.72 -12.13
C LYS A 173 -19.25 -3.17 -12.08
N PHE A 174 -17.94 -3.45 -12.14
CA PHE A 174 -17.43 -4.82 -12.16
C PHE A 174 -17.68 -5.55 -10.82
N TRP A 175 -17.24 -4.98 -9.70
CA TRP A 175 -17.37 -5.63 -8.39
C TRP A 175 -18.80 -5.66 -7.87
N GLY A 176 -19.65 -4.73 -8.32
CA GLY A 176 -21.08 -4.68 -7.97
C GLY A 176 -21.97 -5.61 -8.80
N ASP A 177 -21.46 -6.25 -9.85
CA ASP A 177 -22.29 -7.06 -10.76
C ASP A 177 -22.49 -8.48 -10.23
N ASP A 178 -23.74 -8.84 -9.92
CA ASP A 178 -24.10 -10.17 -9.41
C ASP A 178 -23.94 -11.29 -10.46
N ALA A 179 -24.09 -10.97 -11.75
CA ALA A 179 -23.91 -11.95 -12.81
C ALA A 179 -22.43 -12.27 -13.03
N ILE A 180 -21.54 -11.28 -12.88
CA ILE A 180 -20.09 -11.51 -12.88
C ILE A 180 -19.72 -12.35 -11.64
N LEU A 181 -20.17 -11.96 -10.45
CA LEU A 181 -19.91 -12.72 -9.21
C LEU A 181 -20.40 -14.18 -9.31
N ALA A 182 -21.59 -14.41 -9.87
CA ALA A 182 -22.14 -15.76 -10.02
C ALA A 182 -21.30 -16.66 -10.95
N GLN A 183 -20.56 -16.07 -11.89
CA GLN A 183 -19.69 -16.77 -12.84
C GLN A 183 -18.22 -16.81 -12.38
N ALA A 184 -17.85 -16.04 -11.36
CA ALA A 184 -16.49 -15.99 -10.86
C ALA A 184 -16.05 -17.34 -10.26
N PRO A 185 -14.79 -17.76 -10.47
CA PRO A 185 -14.26 -18.94 -9.79
C PRO A 185 -14.27 -18.73 -8.27
N ASP A 186 -14.37 -19.82 -7.51
CA ASP A 186 -14.44 -19.74 -6.05
C ASP A 186 -13.25 -18.99 -5.43
N SER A 187 -12.06 -19.09 -6.04
CA SER A 187 -10.86 -18.37 -5.63
C SER A 187 -10.96 -16.85 -5.77
N ALA A 188 -11.84 -16.33 -6.63
CA ALA A 188 -12.03 -14.90 -6.85
C ALA A 188 -13.22 -14.31 -6.08
N LYS A 189 -14.13 -15.12 -5.55
CA LYS A 189 -15.33 -14.64 -4.84
C LYS A 189 -14.99 -13.76 -3.63
N GLY A 190 -13.91 -14.10 -2.91
CA GLY A 190 -13.41 -13.29 -1.78
C GLY A 190 -13.02 -11.86 -2.19
N LEU A 191 -12.57 -11.65 -3.43
CA LEU A 191 -12.26 -10.31 -3.94
C LEU A 191 -13.53 -9.46 -4.09
N PHE A 192 -14.61 -10.04 -4.61
CA PHE A 192 -15.91 -9.36 -4.70
C PHE A 192 -16.48 -9.03 -3.32
N GLU A 193 -16.40 -9.97 -2.38
CA GLU A 193 -16.88 -9.76 -1.01
C GLU A 193 -16.09 -8.65 -0.31
N SER A 194 -14.76 -8.63 -0.47
CA SER A 194 -13.89 -7.56 0.02
C SER A 194 -14.27 -6.20 -0.58
N ALA A 195 -14.33 -6.09 -1.91
CA ALA A 195 -14.67 -4.85 -2.60
C ALA A 195 -16.05 -4.32 -2.18
N ARG A 196 -17.08 -5.19 -2.16
CA ARG A 196 -18.45 -4.80 -1.77
C ARG A 196 -18.53 -4.35 -0.32
N ARG A 197 -17.84 -5.02 0.61
CA ARG A 197 -17.82 -4.64 2.03
C ARG A 197 -17.13 -3.30 2.23
N THR A 198 -15.92 -3.13 1.68
CA THR A 198 -15.10 -1.94 1.88
C THR A 198 -15.76 -0.70 1.27
N LEU A 199 -16.22 -0.78 0.02
CA LEU A 199 -16.92 0.31 -0.66
C LEU A 199 -18.34 0.54 -0.10
N GLY A 200 -19.00 -0.52 0.36
CA GLY A 200 -20.33 -0.45 0.97
C GLY A 200 -20.37 0.38 2.26
N ALA A 201 -19.27 0.41 3.03
CA ALA A 201 -19.16 1.24 4.23
C ALA A 201 -19.13 2.76 3.95
N TYR A 202 -18.99 3.15 2.68
CA TYR A 202 -18.94 4.53 2.21
C TYR A 202 -20.01 4.84 1.15
N ALA A 203 -21.03 3.98 1.00
CA ALA A 203 -22.00 4.06 -0.11
C ALA A 203 -22.70 5.42 -0.25
N ASP A 204 -22.88 6.17 0.83
CA ASP A 204 -23.48 7.50 0.87
C ASP A 204 -22.53 8.64 0.45
N ARG A 205 -21.23 8.35 0.31
CA ARG A 205 -20.15 9.29 -0.01
C ARG A 205 -19.11 8.73 -0.97
N THR A 206 -19.53 7.81 -1.84
CA THR A 206 -18.72 7.31 -2.95
C THR A 206 -19.07 8.06 -4.24
N ARG A 207 -18.09 8.74 -4.82
CA ARG A 207 -18.19 9.44 -6.10
C ARG A 207 -17.55 8.60 -7.21
N GLN A 208 -18.39 8.12 -8.11
CA GLN A 208 -17.97 7.41 -9.31
C GLN A 208 -17.60 8.41 -10.41
N VAL A 209 -16.47 8.20 -11.05
CA VAL A 209 -15.98 9.06 -12.14
C VAL A 209 -15.49 8.22 -13.31
N ALA A 210 -15.51 8.79 -14.51
CA ALA A 210 -14.71 8.28 -15.62
C ALA A 210 -13.27 8.81 -15.50
N GLU A 211 -12.63 9.17 -16.61
CA GLU A 211 -11.40 9.97 -16.58
C GLU A 211 -11.76 11.45 -16.34
N SER A 212 -11.38 12.01 -15.19
CA SER A 212 -11.64 13.41 -14.86
C SER A 212 -10.67 13.96 -13.81
N GLU A 213 -10.58 15.28 -13.74
CA GLU A 213 -10.01 15.95 -12.57
C GLU A 213 -10.94 15.71 -11.38
N VAL A 214 -10.41 15.09 -10.32
CA VAL A 214 -11.19 14.68 -9.15
C VAL A 214 -11.03 15.64 -7.98
N PHE A 215 -9.87 16.30 -7.90
CA PHE A 215 -9.55 17.43 -7.02
C PHE A 215 -8.57 18.36 -7.75
N PRO A 216 -8.40 19.63 -7.33
CA PRO A 216 -7.50 20.56 -8.02
C PRO A 216 -6.09 20.00 -8.22
N GLY A 217 -5.67 19.87 -9.48
CA GLY A 217 -4.36 19.32 -9.87
C GLY A 217 -4.25 17.80 -9.81
N LEU A 218 -5.33 17.09 -9.45
CA LEU A 218 -5.40 15.64 -9.28
C LEU A 218 -6.39 15.03 -10.29
N THR A 219 -5.88 14.35 -11.31
CA THR A 219 -6.68 13.72 -12.37
C THR A 219 -6.64 12.21 -12.27
N LEU A 220 -7.80 11.57 -12.15
CA LEU A 220 -7.91 10.11 -12.23
C LEU A 220 -7.97 9.70 -13.70
N LYS A 221 -7.06 8.84 -14.15
CA LYS A 221 -6.95 8.38 -15.54
C LYS A 221 -7.20 6.88 -15.63
N HIS A 222 -8.02 6.46 -16.59
CA HIS A 222 -8.39 5.05 -16.72
C HIS A 222 -7.23 4.23 -17.31
N ALA A 223 -6.92 3.11 -16.67
CA ALA A 223 -5.84 2.19 -17.05
C ALA A 223 -6.30 0.74 -16.84
N PRO A 224 -7.32 0.28 -17.57
CA PRO A 224 -7.98 -1.00 -17.30
C PRO A 224 -7.07 -2.19 -17.58
N GLY A 225 -7.45 -3.34 -17.04
CA GLY A 225 -6.88 -4.64 -17.33
C GLY A 225 -6.52 -5.40 -16.07
N HIS A 226 -5.76 -4.78 -15.16
CA HIS A 226 -5.51 -5.37 -13.84
C HIS A 226 -6.83 -5.63 -13.11
N THR A 227 -7.65 -4.58 -12.99
CA THR A 227 -9.10 -4.69 -12.86
C THR A 227 -9.76 -3.92 -14.00
N MET A 228 -11.07 -4.12 -14.21
CA MET A 228 -11.79 -3.41 -15.27
C MET A 228 -11.89 -1.90 -15.04
N GLY A 229 -11.83 -1.46 -13.80
CA GLY A 229 -11.82 -0.05 -13.42
C GLY A 229 -10.49 0.47 -12.90
N HIS A 230 -9.41 -0.31 -13.00
CA HIS A 230 -8.09 0.13 -12.56
C HIS A 230 -7.76 1.49 -13.17
N ALA A 231 -7.34 2.42 -12.32
CA ALA A 231 -7.06 3.79 -12.66
C ALA A 231 -5.80 4.28 -11.95
N VAL A 232 -5.18 5.31 -12.52
CA VAL A 232 -3.95 5.91 -12.01
C VAL A 232 -4.18 7.37 -11.71
N LEU A 233 -3.53 7.90 -10.66
CA LEU A 233 -3.63 9.30 -10.30
C LEU A 233 -2.51 10.09 -10.99
N HIS A 234 -2.87 11.02 -11.86
CA HIS A 234 -1.95 12.03 -12.39
C HIS A 234 -2.03 13.29 -11.54
N ILE A 235 -0.86 13.74 -11.09
CA ILE A 235 -0.67 14.93 -10.26
C ILE A 235 0.07 15.95 -11.11
N ALA A 236 -0.49 17.15 -11.27
CA ALA A 236 0.13 18.26 -11.95
C ALA A 236 0.15 19.49 -11.05
N SER A 237 1.32 20.12 -10.90
CA SER A 237 1.50 21.35 -10.12
C SER A 237 2.60 22.19 -10.75
N GLY A 238 2.24 23.34 -11.32
CA GLY A 238 3.15 24.17 -12.10
C GLY A 238 3.66 23.45 -13.34
N ASP A 239 4.98 23.38 -13.51
CA ASP A 239 5.68 22.66 -14.57
C ASP A 239 6.07 21.22 -14.17
N GLN A 240 5.69 20.79 -12.96
CA GLN A 240 6.02 19.47 -12.42
C GLN A 240 4.82 18.54 -12.45
N GLN A 241 5.10 17.26 -12.66
CA GLN A 241 4.08 16.22 -12.70
C GLN A 241 4.56 14.90 -12.13
N MET A 242 3.61 14.13 -11.60
CA MET A 242 3.81 12.78 -11.11
C MET A 242 2.63 11.89 -11.48
N MET A 243 2.86 10.58 -11.55
CA MET A 243 1.79 9.59 -11.61
C MET A 243 1.93 8.53 -10.52
N ILE A 244 0.88 8.33 -9.72
CA ILE A 244 0.74 7.16 -8.86
C ILE A 244 -0.01 6.10 -9.67
N MET A 245 0.70 5.04 -10.04
CA MET A 245 0.31 4.11 -11.09
C MET A 245 -0.39 2.85 -10.59
N GLY A 246 -0.67 2.73 -9.28
CA GLY A 246 -1.29 1.55 -8.70
C GLY A 246 -0.58 0.27 -9.13
N ASP A 247 -1.38 -0.69 -9.61
CA ASP A 247 -0.96 -2.04 -10.00
C ASP A 247 -0.68 -2.18 -11.49
N THR A 248 -0.24 -1.07 -12.08
CA THR A 248 0.35 -1.10 -13.41
C THR A 248 1.55 -2.05 -13.46
N LEU A 249 2.30 -2.25 -12.36
CA LEU A 249 3.42 -3.19 -12.24
C LEU A 249 3.41 -3.91 -10.88
N HIS A 250 3.77 -5.21 -10.87
CA HIS A 250 3.95 -6.02 -9.65
C HIS A 250 5.40 -6.39 -9.37
N ASN A 251 6.29 -6.27 -10.36
CA ASN A 251 7.73 -6.37 -10.19
C ASN A 251 8.41 -5.48 -11.22
N ILE A 252 9.27 -4.57 -10.74
CA ILE A 252 9.90 -3.56 -11.60
C ILE A 252 10.85 -4.18 -12.63
N ALA A 253 11.62 -5.21 -12.27
CA ALA A 253 12.59 -5.84 -13.16
C ALA A 253 11.88 -6.60 -14.29
N ILE A 254 10.87 -7.40 -13.94
CA ILE A 254 10.10 -8.20 -14.89
C ILE A 254 9.35 -7.30 -15.87
N HIS A 255 8.53 -6.37 -15.37
CA HIS A 255 7.66 -5.59 -16.25
C HIS A 255 8.37 -4.44 -16.98
N THR A 256 9.58 -4.05 -16.59
CA THR A 256 10.38 -3.14 -17.44
C THR A 256 11.12 -3.88 -18.54
N ALA A 257 11.61 -5.09 -18.27
CA ALA A 257 12.23 -5.94 -19.29
C ALA A 257 11.20 -6.48 -20.30
N VAL A 258 10.02 -6.90 -19.81
CA VAL A 258 8.93 -7.47 -20.61
C VAL A 258 7.60 -6.79 -20.22
N PRO A 259 7.30 -5.58 -20.74
CA PRO A 259 6.05 -4.87 -20.43
C PRO A 259 4.79 -5.65 -20.77
N GLU A 260 4.88 -6.61 -21.67
CA GLU A 260 3.77 -7.46 -22.10
C GLU A 260 3.51 -8.64 -21.15
N ALA A 261 4.36 -8.87 -20.14
CA ALA A 261 4.15 -9.94 -19.17
C ALA A 261 2.86 -9.70 -18.37
N GLY A 262 2.04 -10.74 -18.21
CA GLY A 262 0.82 -10.68 -17.42
C GLY A 262 1.09 -10.99 -15.95
N PHE A 263 0.17 -10.60 -15.08
CA PHE A 263 0.15 -10.98 -13.67
C PHE A 263 -1.09 -11.83 -13.35
N GLY A 264 -0.97 -12.79 -12.44
CA GLY A 264 -1.99 -13.82 -12.18
C GLY A 264 -3.32 -13.28 -11.63
N PHE A 265 -3.33 -12.03 -11.17
CA PHE A 265 -4.52 -11.32 -10.70
C PHE A 265 -5.03 -10.26 -11.69
N ASP A 266 -4.46 -10.18 -12.89
CA ASP A 266 -5.03 -9.35 -13.95
C ASP A 266 -6.38 -9.94 -14.42
N THR A 267 -7.44 -9.15 -14.36
CA THR A 267 -8.77 -9.51 -14.87
C THR A 267 -8.72 -9.73 -16.39
N ASP A 268 -7.97 -8.89 -17.10
CA ASP A 268 -7.61 -9.04 -18.50
C ASP A 268 -6.13 -8.69 -18.67
N ALA A 269 -5.28 -9.72 -18.71
CA ALA A 269 -3.83 -9.57 -18.83
C ALA A 269 -3.39 -8.87 -20.13
N THR A 270 -4.15 -9.02 -21.22
CA THR A 270 -3.81 -8.35 -22.50
C THR A 270 -4.09 -6.86 -22.40
N LEU A 271 -5.24 -6.49 -21.84
CA LEU A 271 -5.59 -5.09 -21.60
C LEU A 271 -4.67 -4.46 -20.55
N ALA A 272 -4.26 -5.21 -19.52
CA ALA A 272 -3.32 -4.75 -18.50
C ALA A 272 -1.96 -4.41 -19.12
N ALA A 273 -1.44 -5.30 -19.98
CA ALA A 273 -0.22 -5.07 -20.74
C ALA A 273 -0.31 -3.83 -21.65
N GLN A 274 -1.45 -3.63 -22.33
CA GLN A 274 -1.68 -2.45 -23.17
C GLN A 274 -1.69 -1.14 -22.36
N SER A 275 -2.42 -1.11 -21.25
CA SER A 275 -2.46 0.02 -20.33
C SER A 275 -1.09 0.33 -19.75
N ARG A 276 -0.38 -0.69 -19.28
CA ARG A 276 1.00 -0.58 -18.78
C ARG A 276 1.92 0.01 -19.82
N ARG A 277 1.92 -0.54 -21.03
CA ARG A 277 2.77 -0.04 -22.12
C ARG A 277 2.52 1.43 -22.40
N LYS A 278 1.25 1.81 -22.57
CA LYS A 278 0.82 3.20 -22.80
C LYS A 278 1.32 4.14 -21.69
N LEU A 279 1.16 3.74 -20.43
CA LEU A 279 1.57 4.56 -19.28
C LEU A 279 3.09 4.70 -19.17
N LEU A 280 3.84 3.61 -19.38
CA LEU A 280 5.30 3.64 -19.33
C LEU A 280 5.91 4.41 -20.51
N ASP A 281 5.34 4.29 -21.72
CA ASP A 281 5.74 5.09 -22.88
C ASP A 281 5.57 6.59 -22.60
N MET A 282 4.41 6.99 -22.05
CA MET A 282 4.14 8.38 -21.66
C MET A 282 5.10 8.86 -20.56
N ALA A 283 5.29 8.07 -19.49
CA ALA A 283 6.18 8.44 -18.40
C ALA A 283 7.64 8.57 -18.85
N ALA A 284 8.10 7.70 -19.75
CA ALA A 284 9.45 7.76 -20.32
C ALA A 284 9.63 8.94 -21.28
N ALA A 285 8.65 9.21 -22.13
CA ALA A 285 8.71 10.31 -23.10
C ALA A 285 8.71 11.68 -22.42
N ASP A 286 7.84 11.85 -21.42
CA ASP A 286 7.62 13.15 -20.75
C ASP A 286 8.48 13.31 -19.49
N GLY A 287 9.27 12.29 -19.13
CA GLY A 287 10.14 12.31 -17.94
C GLY A 287 9.38 12.45 -16.62
N ILE A 288 8.17 11.88 -16.56
CA ILE A 288 7.23 11.96 -15.42
C ILE A 288 7.80 11.19 -14.23
N LEU A 289 7.71 11.77 -13.04
CA LEU A 289 8.00 11.05 -11.80
C LEU A 289 6.86 10.06 -11.51
N THR A 290 7.17 8.81 -11.21
CA THR A 290 6.17 7.77 -11.00
C THR A 290 6.26 7.18 -9.60
N ALA A 291 5.13 6.69 -9.09
CA ALA A 291 5.04 5.86 -7.89
C ALA A 291 4.16 4.64 -8.16
N PHE A 292 4.38 3.54 -7.44
CA PHE A 292 3.63 2.29 -7.60
C PHE A 292 3.38 1.64 -6.25
N THR A 293 2.29 0.87 -6.16
CA THR A 293 1.98 0.08 -4.96
C THR A 293 3.03 -1.00 -4.73
N HIS A 294 3.39 -1.75 -5.78
CA HIS A 294 4.24 -2.94 -5.70
C HIS A 294 5.67 -2.78 -6.24
N VAL A 295 6.26 -1.60 -6.05
CA VAL A 295 7.69 -1.35 -6.35
C VAL A 295 8.43 -1.02 -5.06
N ASN A 296 9.66 -1.54 -4.93
CA ASN A 296 10.51 -1.37 -3.74
C ASN A 296 10.36 0.03 -3.12
N PHE A 297 9.95 0.07 -1.85
CA PHE A 297 9.68 1.29 -1.11
C PHE A 297 10.87 2.27 -1.20
N PRO A 298 10.63 3.56 -1.46
CA PRO A 298 9.35 4.28 -1.48
C PRO A 298 8.62 4.27 -2.83
N GLY A 299 9.11 3.49 -3.80
CA GLY A 299 8.46 3.32 -5.09
C GLY A 299 8.57 4.53 -6.03
N PHE A 300 9.32 5.58 -5.68
CA PHE A 300 9.51 6.75 -6.53
C PHE A 300 10.64 6.59 -7.54
N GLY A 301 10.40 6.99 -8.79
CA GLY A 301 11.42 6.95 -9.84
C GLY A 301 10.90 7.42 -11.19
N LYS A 302 11.74 7.30 -12.22
CA LYS A 302 11.42 7.68 -13.61
C LYS A 302 11.72 6.53 -14.55
N PHE A 303 11.16 6.58 -15.75
CA PHE A 303 11.47 5.60 -16.79
C PHE A 303 12.28 6.22 -17.93
N LYS A 304 13.07 5.38 -18.59
CA LYS A 304 13.62 5.63 -19.93
C LYS A 304 13.31 4.44 -20.81
N ALA A 305 13.00 4.69 -22.08
CA ALA A 305 12.91 3.63 -23.06
C ALA A 305 14.27 2.95 -23.26
N LYS A 306 14.27 1.63 -23.37
CA LYS A 306 15.46 0.82 -23.68
C LYS A 306 15.04 -0.40 -24.49
N ASP A 307 15.55 -0.51 -25.71
CA ASP A 307 15.20 -1.58 -26.65
C ASP A 307 13.67 -1.66 -26.83
N SER A 308 13.05 -2.82 -26.58
CA SER A 308 11.60 -3.00 -26.62
C SER A 308 10.89 -2.71 -25.29
N GLY A 309 11.65 -2.44 -24.23
CA GLY A 309 11.15 -2.22 -22.87
C GLY A 309 11.64 -0.91 -22.26
N PHE A 310 11.90 -0.92 -20.96
CA PHE A 310 12.23 0.26 -20.18
C PHE A 310 13.37 0.00 -19.19
N VAL A 311 13.95 1.09 -18.70
CA VAL A 311 14.79 1.11 -17.49
C VAL A 311 14.11 2.00 -16.47
N TYR A 312 13.96 1.48 -15.26
CA TYR A 312 13.55 2.26 -14.11
C TYR A 312 14.76 2.92 -13.45
N LEU A 313 14.61 4.21 -13.14
CA LEU A 313 15.60 5.04 -12.48
C LEU A 313 15.01 5.45 -11.12
N PRO A 314 15.35 4.76 -10.02
CA PRO A 314 14.88 5.14 -8.69
C PRO A 314 15.20 6.59 -8.38
N ALA A 315 14.30 7.30 -7.72
CA ALA A 315 14.56 8.64 -7.23
C ALA A 315 15.59 8.59 -6.09
N ASP A 316 16.44 9.62 -6.03
CA ASP A 316 17.41 9.75 -4.94
C ASP A 316 16.69 10.00 -3.61
N TRP A 317 17.20 9.38 -2.55
CA TRP A 317 16.79 9.67 -1.18
C TRP A 317 17.59 10.90 -0.72
N VAL A 318 16.91 12.05 -0.62
CA VAL A 318 17.49 13.32 -0.17
C VAL A 318 16.85 13.82 1.11
#